data_AF-A0A9D6L6Z0-F1
#
_entry.id   AF-A0A9D6L6Z0-F1
#
_cell.length_a   1.000
_cell.length_b   1.000
_cell.length_c   1.000
_cell.angle_alpha   90.00
_cell.angle_beta   90.00
_cell.angle_gamma   90.00
#
_symmetry.space_group_name_H-M   'P 1'
#
loop_
_entity.id
_entity.type
_entity.pdbx_description
1 polymer ?
#
loop_
_entity_poly.entity_id
_entity_poly.type
_entity_poly.pdbx_seq_one_letter_code
_entity_poly.pdbx_strand_id
1 'polypeptide(L)'
;MRRALVMALLAALAGAPAHAAAFPPDSAVRAILAARVATGRVPGLVVGLLDHGATRVIVAGVADSASTRPLDGRTVFEIGSVTKVFTATLLADMARRGEVRLDQPVAELLPKTVHVPSARACRGSRATWRPRGPIPTPSTRCRCSTISSRTTR
;
A
#
# COMPACT_ATOMS: atom_id res chain seq x y z
N MET A 1 12.46 -57.64 -1.98
CA MET A 1 13.45 -56.56 -2.27
C MET A 1 12.80 -55.25 -2.75
N ARG A 2 11.76 -55.27 -3.61
CA ARG A 2 11.07 -54.04 -4.09
C ARG A 2 10.32 -53.21 -3.02
N ARG A 3 9.88 -53.82 -1.92
CA ARG A 3 9.14 -53.13 -0.83
C ARG A 3 10.03 -52.27 0.07
N ALA A 4 11.31 -52.60 0.19
CA ALA A 4 12.27 -51.82 1.00
C ALA A 4 12.65 -50.49 0.33
N LEU A 5 12.61 -50.44 -1.02
CA LEU A 5 12.93 -49.24 -1.80
C LEU A 5 11.83 -48.15 -1.72
N VAL A 6 10.57 -48.53 -1.51
CA VAL A 6 9.46 -47.57 -1.43
C VAL A 6 9.46 -46.80 -0.09
N MET A 7 9.86 -47.45 1.01
CA MET A 7 9.93 -46.80 2.33
C MET A 7 11.08 -45.79 2.45
N ALA A 8 12.17 -45.99 1.72
CA ALA A 8 13.29 -45.04 1.70
C ALA A 8 12.95 -43.75 0.92
N LEU A 9 12.08 -43.83 -0.09
CA LEU A 9 11.68 -42.68 -0.90
C LEU A 9 10.65 -41.77 -0.19
N LEU A 10 9.87 -42.30 0.74
CA LEU A 10 8.89 -41.55 1.55
C LEU A 10 9.51 -40.75 2.70
N ALA A 11 10.70 -41.13 3.18
CA ALA A 11 11.38 -40.42 4.27
C ALA A 11 12.12 -39.14 3.81
N ALA A 12 12.41 -39.01 2.51
CA ALA A 12 13.14 -37.86 1.95
C ALA A 12 12.25 -36.62 1.68
N LEU A 13 10.93 -36.72 1.89
CA LEU A 13 10.03 -35.55 1.90
C LEU A 13 9.82 -34.95 3.30
N ALA A 14 10.55 -35.40 4.31
CA ALA A 14 10.58 -34.73 5.61
C ALA A 14 11.18 -33.32 5.43
N GLY A 15 10.30 -32.32 5.53
CA GLY A 15 10.51 -30.96 5.05
C GLY A 15 11.82 -30.34 5.53
N ALA A 16 12.46 -29.59 4.63
CA ALA A 16 13.47 -28.63 5.03
C ALA A 16 12.88 -27.78 6.18
N PRO A 17 13.65 -27.51 7.25
CA PRO A 17 13.18 -26.57 8.26
C PRO A 17 12.91 -25.26 7.53
N ALA A 18 11.63 -24.85 7.50
CA ALA A 18 11.30 -23.49 7.19
C ALA A 18 12.12 -22.66 8.17
N HIS A 19 13.18 -22.00 7.67
CA HIS A 19 13.88 -21.01 8.47
C HIS A 19 12.85 -19.94 8.75
N ALA A 20 12.20 -20.03 9.92
CA ALA A 20 11.50 -18.90 10.47
C ALA A 20 12.55 -17.81 10.56
N ALA A 21 12.43 -16.79 9.70
CA ALA A 21 13.33 -15.67 9.70
C ALA A 21 13.20 -15.01 11.07
N ALA A 22 14.14 -15.30 11.97
CA ALA A 22 14.15 -14.69 13.28
C ALA A 22 14.33 -13.18 13.09
N PHE A 23 13.49 -12.39 13.76
CA PHE A 23 13.64 -10.95 13.71
C PHE A 23 15.03 -10.54 14.24
N PRO A 24 15.63 -9.48 13.68
CA PRO A 24 16.95 -9.03 14.11
C PRO A 24 16.96 -8.65 15.60
N PRO A 25 18.12 -8.77 16.27
CA PRO A 25 18.28 -8.29 17.64
C PRO A 25 18.13 -6.76 17.70
N ASP A 26 17.77 -6.24 18.87
CA ASP A 26 17.54 -4.81 19.07
C ASP A 26 18.74 -3.95 18.68
N SER A 27 19.96 -4.43 18.95
CA SER A 27 21.20 -3.74 18.63
C SER A 27 21.37 -3.51 17.13
N ALA A 28 21.03 -4.52 16.31
CA ALA A 28 21.10 -4.41 14.85
C ALA A 28 20.10 -3.38 14.33
N VAL A 29 18.85 -3.42 14.81
CA VAL A 29 17.84 -2.43 14.40
C VAL A 29 18.25 -1.02 14.84
N ARG A 30 18.71 -0.87 16.09
CA ARG A 30 19.17 0.41 16.65
C ARG A 30 20.32 1.01 15.85
N ALA A 31 21.29 0.20 15.42
CA ALA A 31 22.39 0.66 14.59
C ALA A 31 21.89 1.25 13.26
N ILE A 32 20.93 0.60 12.62
CA ILE A 32 20.35 1.09 11.36
C ILE A 32 19.54 2.38 11.59
N LEU A 33 18.76 2.47 12.67
CA LEU A 33 18.02 3.69 13.00
C LEU A 33 18.96 4.86 13.31
N ALA A 34 20.01 4.62 14.09
CA ALA A 34 21.01 5.63 14.41
C ALA A 34 21.70 6.16 13.14
N ALA A 35 22.08 5.27 12.21
CA ALA A 35 22.67 5.67 10.93
C ALA A 35 21.72 6.55 10.10
N ARG A 36 20.41 6.28 10.14
CA ARG A 36 19.40 7.09 9.42
C ARG A 36 19.20 8.45 10.06
N VAL A 37 19.12 8.53 11.39
CA VAL A 37 19.04 9.80 12.12
C VAL A 37 20.30 10.64 11.87
N ALA A 38 21.48 10.02 11.85
CA ALA A 38 22.76 10.69 11.58
C ALA A 38 22.84 11.34 10.18
N THR A 39 21.98 10.95 9.22
CA THR A 39 21.90 11.62 7.91
C THR A 39 21.30 13.02 7.97
N GLY A 40 20.67 13.40 9.09
CA GLY A 40 19.98 14.69 9.25
C GLY A 40 18.66 14.82 8.49
N ARG A 41 18.22 13.78 7.78
CA ARG A 41 16.97 13.80 6.98
C ARG A 41 15.71 13.67 7.82
N VAL A 42 15.80 13.01 8.98
CA VAL A 42 14.68 12.80 9.91
C VAL A 42 15.16 13.02 11.34
N PRO A 43 14.37 13.67 12.22
CA PRO A 43 14.76 13.94 13.60
C PRO A 43 14.77 12.69 14.48
N GLY A 44 13.96 11.69 14.13
CA GLY A 44 13.86 10.44 14.86
C GLY A 44 12.95 9.43 14.18
N LEU A 45 13.03 8.19 14.65
CA LEU A 45 12.35 7.02 14.10
C LEU A 45 11.89 6.11 15.24
N VAL A 46 10.72 5.50 15.06
CA VAL A 46 10.16 4.45 15.92
C VAL A 46 9.89 3.23 15.05
N VAL A 47 10.39 2.07 15.47
CA VAL A 47 10.13 0.78 14.80
C VAL A 47 9.50 -0.19 15.79
N GLY A 48 8.31 -0.67 15.44
CA GLY A 48 7.67 -1.81 16.09
C GLY A 48 7.99 -3.11 15.36
N LEU A 49 8.41 -4.14 16.09
CA LEU A 49 8.56 -5.51 15.60
C LEU A 49 7.52 -6.39 16.30
N LEU A 50 6.68 -7.06 15.52
CA LEU A 50 5.63 -7.96 16.03
C LEU A 50 5.98 -9.40 15.62
N ASP A 51 6.18 -10.26 16.60
CA ASP A 51 6.56 -11.67 16.39
C ASP A 51 5.86 -12.58 17.39
N HIS A 52 5.10 -13.58 16.91
CA HIS A 52 4.44 -14.59 17.75
C HIS A 52 3.77 -14.06 19.04
N GLY A 53 3.15 -12.88 18.98
CA GLY A 53 2.48 -12.23 20.13
C GLY A 53 3.38 -11.34 20.99
N ALA A 54 4.69 -11.33 20.77
CA ALA A 54 5.62 -10.38 21.37
C ALA A 54 5.76 -9.13 20.50
N THR A 55 5.73 -7.96 21.14
CA THR A 55 6.00 -6.67 20.50
C THR A 55 7.26 -6.06 21.07
N ARG A 56 8.19 -5.66 20.21
CA ARG A 56 9.37 -4.86 20.58
C ARG A 56 9.25 -3.48 19.93
N VAL A 57 9.59 -2.43 20.67
CA VAL A 57 9.63 -1.05 20.16
C VAL A 57 11.05 -0.53 20.31
N ILE A 58 11.63 -0.09 19.20
CA ILE A 58 13.00 0.42 19.14
C ILE A 58 12.95 1.83 18.57
N VAL A 59 13.56 2.77 19.29
CA VAL A 59 13.55 4.20 18.95
C VAL A 59 14.96 4.73 18.77
N ALA A 60 15.09 5.76 17.93
CA ALA A 60 16.30 6.58 17.84
C ALA A 60 15.94 8.02 17.47
N GLY A 61 16.68 8.98 18.01
CA GLY A 61 16.42 10.40 17.79
C GLY A 61 15.27 10.96 18.64
N VAL A 62 14.70 12.08 18.20
CA VAL A 62 13.66 12.83 18.91
C VAL A 62 12.45 13.08 18.00
N ALA A 63 11.30 13.38 18.60
CA ALA A 63 10.07 13.65 17.84
C ALA A 63 10.14 14.97 17.06
N ASP A 64 10.90 15.92 17.59
CA ASP A 64 11.01 17.28 17.06
C ASP A 64 12.40 17.83 17.41
N SER A 65 13.12 18.29 16.38
CA SER A 65 14.45 18.89 16.52
C SER A 65 14.44 20.17 17.37
N ALA A 66 13.33 20.89 17.41
CA ALA A 66 13.20 22.13 18.17
C ALA A 66 12.92 21.90 19.67
N SER A 67 12.18 20.84 20.01
CA SER A 67 11.72 20.59 21.39
C SER A 67 12.35 19.36 22.06
N THR A 68 13.22 18.61 21.37
CA THR A 68 13.88 17.38 21.89
C THR A 68 12.95 16.35 22.53
N ARG A 69 11.65 16.42 22.21
CA ARG A 69 10.63 15.57 22.82
C ARG A 69 10.98 14.10 22.58
N PRO A 70 11.01 13.26 23.63
CA PRO A 70 11.39 11.86 23.50
C PRO A 70 10.39 11.09 22.62
N LEU A 71 10.92 10.07 21.94
CA LEU A 71 10.14 9.11 21.17
C LEU A 71 9.86 7.86 22.00
N ASP A 72 8.65 7.33 21.85
CA ASP A 72 8.23 6.07 22.44
C ASP A 72 7.21 5.35 21.55
N GLY A 73 6.73 4.18 21.98
CA GLY A 73 5.69 3.43 21.27
C GLY A 73 4.30 4.06 21.28
N ARG A 74 4.12 5.20 21.96
CA ARG A 74 2.85 5.94 22.06
C ARG A 74 2.87 7.23 21.25
N THR A 75 4.00 7.57 20.64
CA THR A 75 4.15 8.77 19.83
C THR A 75 3.28 8.67 18.58
N VAL A 76 2.50 9.72 18.32
CA VAL A 76 1.60 9.80 17.17
C VAL A 76 2.35 10.36 15.96
N PHE A 77 2.19 9.71 14.81
CA PHE A 77 2.76 10.12 13.53
C PHE A 77 1.67 10.26 12.48
N GLU A 78 1.89 11.16 11.52
CA GLU A 78 1.15 11.11 10.25
C GLU A 78 1.63 9.91 9.43
N ILE A 79 0.70 9.05 9.03
CA ILE A 79 1.01 7.79 8.31
C ILE A 79 0.73 7.88 6.80
N GLY A 80 0.20 9.01 6.32
CA GLY A 80 -0.05 9.27 4.91
C GLY A 80 -0.87 8.17 4.22
N SER A 81 -0.34 7.60 3.14
CA SER A 81 -1.07 6.59 2.35
C SER A 81 -1.32 5.27 3.06
N VAL A 82 -0.69 5.01 4.22
CA VAL A 82 -1.05 3.85 5.05
C VAL A 82 -2.51 3.93 5.50
N THR A 83 -3.08 5.13 5.63
CA THR A 83 -4.52 5.34 5.89
C THR A 83 -5.43 4.57 4.92
N LYS A 84 -5.00 4.36 3.66
CA LYS A 84 -5.79 3.61 2.66
C LYS A 84 -6.06 2.16 3.08
N VAL A 85 -5.13 1.54 3.82
CA VAL A 85 -5.34 0.17 4.33
C VAL A 85 -6.54 0.14 5.28
N PHE A 86 -6.65 1.13 6.17
CA PHE A 86 -7.78 1.26 7.09
C PHE A 86 -9.09 1.53 6.35
N THR A 87 -9.09 2.51 5.44
CA THR A 87 -10.29 2.84 4.64
C THR A 87 -10.74 1.66 3.78
N ALA A 88 -9.82 0.95 3.14
CA ALA A 88 -10.14 -0.23 2.33
C ALA A 88 -10.66 -1.38 3.20
N THR A 89 -10.14 -1.56 4.41
CA THR A 89 -10.64 -2.55 5.36
C THR A 89 -12.08 -2.25 5.77
N LEU A 90 -12.39 -0.98 6.07
CA LEU A 90 -13.77 -0.57 6.36
C LEU A 90 -14.69 -0.82 5.17
N LEU A 91 -14.27 -0.47 3.94
CA LEU A 91 -15.05 -0.74 2.74
C LEU A 91 -15.30 -2.24 2.52
N ALA A 92 -14.28 -3.08 2.72
CA ALA A 92 -14.42 -4.53 2.60
C ALA A 92 -15.37 -5.11 3.65
N ASP A 93 -15.34 -4.59 4.87
CA ASP A 93 -16.24 -4.95 5.95
C ASP A 93 -17.70 -4.54 5.64
N MET A 94 -17.93 -3.33 5.12
CA MET A 94 -19.24 -2.89 4.63
C MET A 94 -19.76 -3.80 3.50
N ALA A 95 -18.89 -4.16 2.55
CA ALA A 95 -19.26 -5.06 1.46
C ALA A 95 -19.63 -6.45 1.97
N ARG A 96 -18.90 -6.97 2.96
CA ARG A 96 -19.21 -8.24 3.63
C ARG A 96 -20.57 -8.18 4.35
N ARG A 97 -20.93 -7.04 4.95
CA ARG A 97 -22.25 -6.82 5.57
C ARG A 97 -23.38 -6.59 4.56
N GLY A 98 -23.07 -6.51 3.26
CA GLY A 98 -24.06 -6.25 2.21
C GLY A 98 -24.53 -4.80 2.15
N GLU A 99 -23.83 -3.86 2.80
CA GLU A 99 -24.18 -2.43 2.79
C GLU A 99 -23.83 -1.76 1.46
N VAL A 100 -22.82 -2.29 0.76
CA VAL A 100 -22.37 -1.85 -0.56
C VAL A 100 -21.93 -3.05 -1.39
N ARG A 101 -21.97 -2.96 -2.72
CA ARG A 101 -21.26 -3.92 -3.57
C ARG A 101 -20.03 -3.25 -4.19
N LEU A 102 -18.92 -3.99 -4.27
CA LEU A 102 -17.65 -3.45 -4.78
C LEU A 102 -17.71 -3.06 -6.27
N ASP A 103 -18.66 -3.63 -7.01
CA ASP A 103 -18.94 -3.33 -8.42
C ASP A 103 -20.16 -2.41 -8.60
N GLN A 104 -20.75 -1.93 -7.51
CA GLN A 104 -21.86 -0.97 -7.56
C GLN A 104 -21.36 0.36 -8.16
N PRO A 105 -22.08 0.93 -9.14
CA PRO A 105 -21.79 2.28 -9.61
C PRO A 105 -21.84 3.27 -8.45
N VAL A 106 -20.74 3.99 -8.19
CA VAL A 106 -20.67 4.97 -7.08
C VAL A 106 -21.75 6.05 -7.17
N ALA A 107 -22.25 6.35 -8.37
CA ALA A 107 -23.37 7.28 -8.58
C ALA A 107 -24.67 6.85 -7.86
N GLU A 108 -24.87 5.56 -7.61
CA GLU A 108 -26.03 5.04 -6.87
C GLU A 108 -25.91 5.28 -5.36
N LEU A 109 -24.69 5.49 -4.84
CA LEU A 109 -24.40 5.71 -3.43
C LEU A 109 -24.35 7.20 -3.05
N LEU A 110 -24.44 8.10 -4.04
CA LEU A 110 -24.30 9.54 -3.86
C LEU A 110 -25.66 10.24 -4.05
N PRO A 111 -25.85 11.46 -3.49
CA PRO A 111 -27.01 12.27 -3.80
C PRO A 111 -27.17 12.51 -5.31
N LYS A 112 -28.42 12.52 -5.80
CA LYS A 112 -28.73 12.68 -7.24
C LYS A 112 -28.21 14.00 -7.85
N THR A 113 -27.85 14.97 -7.02
CA THR A 113 -27.25 16.25 -7.43
C THR A 113 -25.77 16.13 -7.80
N VAL A 114 -25.10 15.02 -7.44
CA VAL A 114 -23.69 14.81 -7.71
C VAL A 114 -23.50 14.11 -9.06
N HIS A 115 -22.86 14.79 -10.00
CA HIS A 115 -22.50 14.21 -11.28
C HIS A 115 -21.16 13.46 -11.19
N VAL A 116 -21.20 12.14 -11.33
CA VAL A 116 -19.99 11.30 -11.33
C VAL A 116 -19.39 11.25 -12.75
N PRO A 117 -18.13 11.67 -12.94
CA PRO A 117 -17.46 11.54 -14.23
C PRO A 117 -17.38 10.07 -14.67
N SER A 118 -17.79 9.76 -15.90
CA SER A 118 -17.67 8.40 -16.43
C SER A 118 -16.48 8.29 -17.39
N ALA A 119 -15.66 7.25 -17.20
CA ALA A 119 -14.54 6.95 -18.09
C ALA A 119 -14.98 6.59 -19.53
N ARG A 120 -16.29 6.39 -19.78
CA ARG A 120 -16.83 6.15 -21.13
C ARG A 120 -16.63 7.33 -22.07
N ALA A 121 -16.36 8.53 -21.54
CA ALA A 121 -16.01 9.71 -22.32
C ALA A 121 -14.66 9.58 -23.07
N CYS A 122 -13.81 8.61 -22.71
CA CYS A 122 -12.53 8.35 -23.38
C CYS A 122 -12.54 7.06 -24.22
N ARG A 123 -13.67 6.66 -24.79
CA ARG A 123 -13.71 5.49 -25.69
C ARG A 123 -13.32 5.93 -27.11
N GLY A 124 -12.01 6.07 -27.36
CA GLY A 124 -11.48 6.44 -28.68
C GLY A 124 -9.96 6.58 -28.79
N SER A 125 -9.22 6.62 -27.69
CA SER A 125 -7.75 6.57 -27.74
C SER A 125 -7.24 5.66 -26.62
N ARG A 126 -6.24 4.85 -26.95
CA ARG A 126 -5.49 4.01 -26.00
C ARG A 126 -5.25 4.80 -24.71
N ALA A 127 -5.83 4.35 -23.61
CA ALA A 127 -5.57 4.88 -22.28
C ALA A 127 -4.16 4.47 -21.86
N THR A 128 -3.14 5.20 -22.34
CA THR A 128 -1.80 5.13 -21.77
C THR A 128 -1.82 5.95 -20.48
N TRP A 129 -1.51 5.29 -19.36
CA TRP A 129 -1.28 5.98 -18.10
C TRP A 129 -0.14 6.98 -18.30
N ARG A 130 -0.43 8.29 -18.18
CA ARG A 130 0.58 9.35 -18.20
C ARG A 130 0.83 9.83 -16.77
N PRO A 131 2.09 9.91 -16.31
CA PRO A 131 2.39 10.44 -15.00
C PRO A 131 1.92 11.91 -14.91
N ARG A 132 1.20 12.20 -13.81
CA ARG A 132 0.71 13.50 -13.31
C ARG A 132 0.95 14.70 -14.23
N GLY A 133 0.03 14.92 -15.16
CA GLY A 133 -0.24 16.27 -15.67
C GLY A 133 -1.08 17.06 -14.66
N PRO A 134 -1.21 18.39 -14.83
CA PRO A 134 -2.09 19.21 -13.99
C PRO A 134 -3.54 18.69 -14.04
N ILE A 135 -4.26 18.85 -12.93
CA ILE A 135 -5.67 18.46 -12.80
C ILE A 135 -6.46 19.16 -13.94
N PRO A 136 -7.14 18.41 -14.82
CA PRO A 136 -7.92 19.01 -15.89
C PRO A 136 -9.02 19.88 -15.31
N THR A 137 -9.08 21.15 -15.71
CA THR A 137 -10.17 22.06 -15.36
C THR A 137 -11.43 21.73 -16.16
N PRO A 138 -12.64 22.06 -15.67
CA PRO A 138 -13.91 21.75 -16.34
C PRO A 138 -14.07 22.39 -17.73
N SER A 139 -13.19 23.31 -18.15
CA SER A 139 -13.18 23.90 -19.49
C SER A 139 -12.32 23.15 -20.51
N THR A 140 -11.59 22.10 -20.09
CA THR A 140 -10.78 21.28 -21.00
C THR A 140 -11.69 20.40 -21.85
N ARG A 141 -12.28 20.97 -22.90
CA ARG A 141 -13.02 20.20 -23.91
C ARG A 141 -12.10 19.11 -24.44
N CYS A 142 -12.50 17.85 -24.27
CA CYS A 142 -11.94 16.75 -25.05
C CYS A 142 -12.10 17.09 -26.53
N ARG A 143 -11.03 17.59 -27.15
CA ARG A 143 -11.01 17.89 -28.58
C ARG A 143 -10.87 16.55 -29.30
N CYS A 144 -12.00 15.93 -29.65
CA CYS A 144 -12.05 14.91 -30.69
C CYS A 144 -11.67 15.59 -32.01
N SER A 145 -10.38 15.61 -32.34
CA SER A 145 -9.98 15.85 -33.73
C SER A 145 -10.41 14.62 -34.52
N THR A 146 -11.56 14.70 -35.19
CA THR A 146 -11.92 13.79 -36.25
C THR A 146 -10.77 13.80 -37.25
N ILE A 147 -10.10 12.65 -37.43
CA ILE A 147 -9.22 12.46 -38.57
C ILE A 147 -10.09 12.64 -39.80
N SER A 148 -9.93 13.77 -40.47
CA SER A 148 -10.48 14.02 -41.79
C SER A 148 -9.88 12.98 -42.73
N SER A 149 -10.66 11.95 -43.04
CA SER A 149 -10.39 11.07 -44.18
C SER A 149 -10.55 11.92 -45.43
N ARG A 150 -9.45 12.51 -45.89
CA ARG A 150 -9.36 13.17 -47.19
C ARG A 150 -9.34 12.06 -48.25
N THR A 151 -10.53 11.60 -48.63
CA THR A 151 -10.76 10.89 -49.88
C THR A 151 -10.68 11.91 -51.00
N THR A 152 -9.59 11.89 -51.76
CA THR A 152 -9.56 12.45 -53.12
C THR A 152 -8.92 11.40 -54.01
N ARG A 153 -9.61 11.16 -55.12
CA ARG A 153 -9.28 10.34 -56.29
C ARG A 153 -7.80 10.23 -56.62
#